data_AF-A0A7S1RU34-F1
#
_entry.id   AF-A0A7S1RU34-F1
#
_cell.length_a   1.000
_cell.length_b   1.000
_cell.length_c   1.000
_cell.angle_alpha   90.00
_cell.angle_beta   90.00
_cell.angle_gamma   90.00
#
_symmetry.space_group_name_H-M   'P 1'
#
loop_
_entity.id
_entity.type
_entity.pdbx_description
1 polymer ?
#
loop_
_entity_poly.entity_id
_entity_poly.type
_entity_poly.pdbx_seq_one_letter_code
_entity_poly.pdbx_strand_id
1 'polypeptide(L)'
;AIGLIFYGASEPLWHFLSSEGANRHNADGHSNQNERAQNALNITIFHWGLQAWVVYAMAAISMGLLSYRQGLPLCFRTTLAPIFGRAAWGWFGDLIDVITIVTVVSGLCTSLGLGAKQTVNGMQRLGWL
;
A
#
# COMPACT_ATOMS: atom_id res chain seq x y z
N ALA A 1 -0.74 -3.39 -8.70
CA ALA A 1 -0.39 -2.73 -9.98
C ALA A 1 -1.29 -1.54 -10.28
N ILE A 2 -2.62 -1.65 -10.17
CA ILE A 2 -3.57 -0.57 -10.47
C ILE A 2 -3.26 0.73 -9.70
N GLY A 3 -2.82 0.63 -8.44
CA GLY A 3 -2.42 1.80 -7.65
C GLY A 3 -1.42 2.73 -8.33
N LEU A 4 -0.40 2.20 -9.02
CA LEU A 4 0.57 3.03 -9.75
C LEU A 4 -0.05 3.70 -10.99
N ILE A 5 -0.97 3.03 -11.68
CA ILE A 5 -1.67 3.58 -12.85
C ILE A 5 -2.67 4.67 -12.42
N PHE A 6 -3.30 4.49 -11.27
CA PHE A 6 -4.27 5.44 -10.73
C PHE A 6 -3.59 6.64 -10.06
N TYR A 7 -2.66 6.39 -9.14
CA TYR A 7 -1.99 7.41 -8.31
C TYR A 7 -0.72 7.99 -8.92
N GLY A 8 -0.07 7.29 -9.86
CA GLY A 8 1.21 7.73 -10.42
C GLY A 8 1.18 9.12 -11.05
N ALA A 9 0.04 9.50 -11.67
CA ALA A 9 -0.17 10.87 -12.16
C ALA A 9 -0.96 11.74 -11.18
N SER A 10 -1.98 11.17 -10.50
CA SER A 10 -2.92 11.97 -9.72
C SER A 10 -2.35 12.46 -8.39
N GLU A 11 -1.53 11.66 -7.71
CA GLU A 11 -0.94 11.98 -6.41
C GLU A 11 0.08 13.13 -6.45
N PRO A 12 1.11 13.12 -7.34
CA PRO A 12 2.04 14.24 -7.41
C PRO A 12 1.34 15.52 -7.89
N LEU A 13 0.35 15.41 -8.78
CA LEU A 13 -0.43 16.55 -9.21
C LEU A 13 -1.26 17.13 -8.05
N TRP A 14 -1.86 16.26 -7.23
CA TRP A 14 -2.60 16.68 -6.05
C TRP A 14 -1.70 17.36 -5.00
N HIS A 15 -0.50 16.81 -4.72
CA HIS A 15 0.48 17.43 -3.83
C HIS A 15 1.06 18.75 -4.37
N PHE A 16 1.05 18.94 -5.68
CA PHE A 16 1.50 20.17 -6.33
C PHE A 16 0.41 21.26 -6.29
N LEU A 17 -0.83 20.90 -6.63
CA LEU A 17 -1.96 21.83 -6.77
C LEU A 17 -2.60 22.23 -5.44
N SER A 18 -2.50 21.40 -4.40
CA SER A 18 -3.09 21.71 -3.11
C SER A 18 -2.44 22.94 -2.48
N SER A 19 -3.20 24.05 -2.37
CA SER A 19 -2.76 25.29 -1.73
C SER A 19 -2.97 25.28 -0.21
N GLU A 20 -3.68 24.30 0.35
CA GLU A 20 -3.99 24.21 1.77
C GLU A 20 -3.84 22.78 2.29
N GLY A 21 -2.93 22.56 3.24
CA GLY A 21 -2.87 21.38 4.13
C GLY A 21 -2.38 20.04 3.55
N ALA A 22 -2.59 19.76 2.27
CA ALA A 22 -2.26 18.46 1.67
C ALA A 22 -0.77 18.26 1.36
N ASN A 23 0.00 19.35 1.32
CA ASN A 23 1.47 19.32 1.33
C ASN A 23 1.99 20.21 2.46
N ARG A 24 2.31 19.59 3.61
CA ARG A 24 2.84 20.30 4.79
C ARG A 24 4.12 21.10 4.51
N HIS A 25 4.87 20.75 3.47
CA HIS A 25 6.12 21.41 3.10
C HIS A 25 5.89 22.71 2.31
N ASN A 26 4.64 23.02 1.92
CA ASN A 26 4.25 24.24 1.23
C ASN A 26 3.22 25.06 2.05
N ALA A 27 3.03 24.73 3.33
CA ALA A 27 1.98 25.29 4.17
C ALA A 27 2.26 26.74 4.64
N ASP A 28 3.51 27.19 4.54
CA ASP A 28 3.94 28.55 4.87
C ASP A 28 3.64 29.58 3.76
N GLY A 29 3.19 29.13 2.58
CA GLY A 29 2.81 29.99 1.47
C GLY A 29 3.98 30.68 0.75
N HIS A 30 5.23 30.42 1.16
CA HIS A 30 6.42 31.07 0.61
C HIS A 30 7.15 30.23 -0.45
N SER A 31 6.75 28.97 -0.63
CA SER A 31 7.34 28.07 -1.62
C SER A 31 7.05 28.51 -3.07
N ASN A 32 8.09 28.66 -3.88
CA ASN A 32 7.94 28.96 -5.31
C ASN A 32 7.46 27.72 -6.11
N GLN A 33 7.10 27.92 -7.38
CA GLN A 33 6.54 26.83 -8.21
C GLN A 33 7.49 25.62 -8.35
N ASN A 34 8.80 25.85 -8.43
CA ASN A 34 9.78 24.78 -8.60
C ASN A 34 9.91 23.94 -7.31
N GLU A 35 9.97 24.60 -6.16
CA GLU A 35 9.99 23.94 -4.84
C GLU A 35 8.73 23.10 -4.61
N ARG A 36 7.56 23.64 -4.97
CA ARG A 36 6.29 22.90 -4.88
C ARG A 36 6.31 21.63 -5.71
N ALA A 37 6.87 21.67 -6.92
CA ALA A 37 6.98 20.51 -7.80
C ALA A 37 7.93 19.44 -7.23
N GLN A 38 9.08 19.86 -6.70
CA GLN A 38 10.04 18.95 -6.07
C GLN A 38 9.44 18.29 -4.82
N ASN A 39 8.79 19.08 -3.96
CA ASN A 39 8.15 18.57 -2.75
C ASN A 39 7.04 17.56 -3.09
N ALA A 40 6.24 17.82 -4.12
CA ALA A 40 5.18 16.91 -4.56
C ALA A 40 5.73 15.54 -5.01
N LEU A 41 6.81 15.55 -5.81
CA LEU A 41 7.49 14.32 -6.23
C LEU A 41 8.13 13.59 -5.05
N ASN A 42 8.80 14.31 -4.15
CA ASN A 42 9.44 13.71 -2.97
C ASN A 42 8.44 12.98 -2.07
N ILE A 43 7.26 13.56 -1.84
CA ILE A 43 6.20 12.90 -1.05
C ILE A 43 5.67 11.66 -1.78
N THR A 44 5.42 11.76 -3.08
CA THR A 44 4.95 10.62 -3.88
C THR A 44 5.99 9.49 -3.87
N ILE A 45 7.27 9.80 -4.05
CA ILE A 45 8.36 8.83 -3.95
C ILE A 45 8.47 8.27 -2.54
N PHE A 46 8.20 9.06 -1.50
CA PHE A 46 8.15 8.53 -0.14
C PHE A 46 7.02 7.49 -0.02
N HIS A 47 5.81 7.75 -0.51
CA HIS A 47 4.70 6.80 -0.43
C HIS A 47 4.89 5.52 -1.27
N TRP A 48 5.52 5.61 -2.45
CA TRP A 48 5.64 4.48 -3.39
C TRP A 48 7.06 3.89 -3.49
N GLY A 49 8.03 4.54 -2.85
CA GLY A 49 9.42 4.13 -2.81
C GLY A 49 9.67 3.09 -1.72
N LEU A 50 10.92 3.04 -1.26
CA LEU A 50 11.44 1.92 -0.49
C LEU A 50 10.59 1.56 0.75
N GLN A 51 10.05 2.55 1.48
CA GLN A 51 9.27 2.26 2.69
C GLN A 51 8.03 1.39 2.45
N ALA A 52 7.36 1.54 1.30
CA ALA A 52 6.19 0.73 0.96
C ALA A 52 6.55 -0.73 0.67
N TRP A 53 7.79 -0.99 0.23
CA TRP A 53 8.27 -2.33 -0.09
C TRP A 53 8.89 -3.05 1.09
N VAL A 54 9.41 -2.31 2.08
CA VAL A 54 10.02 -2.89 3.30
C VAL A 54 9.05 -3.81 4.03
N VAL A 55 7.78 -3.41 4.18
CA VAL A 55 6.77 -4.23 4.87
C VAL A 55 6.52 -5.56 4.15
N TYR A 56 6.54 -5.57 2.81
CA TYR A 56 6.40 -6.79 2.03
C TYR A 56 7.64 -7.67 2.13
N ALA A 57 8.83 -7.08 2.08
CA ALA A 57 10.09 -7.80 2.24
C ALA A 57 10.17 -8.47 3.62
N MET A 58 9.79 -7.76 4.70
CA MET A 58 9.75 -8.31 6.06
C MET A 58 8.79 -9.50 6.17
N ALA A 59 7.58 -9.38 5.63
CA ALA A 59 6.61 -10.48 5.60
C ALA A 59 7.12 -11.67 4.78
N ALA A 60 7.67 -11.43 3.59
CA ALA A 60 8.19 -12.47 2.71
C ALA A 60 9.39 -13.21 3.32
N ILE A 61 10.33 -12.49 3.94
CA ILE A 61 11.50 -13.11 4.58
C ILE A 61 11.09 -13.92 5.81
N SER A 62 10.20 -13.40 6.65
CA SER A 62 9.74 -14.11 7.86
C SER A 62 8.98 -15.37 7.51
N MET A 63 8.00 -15.30 6.60
CA MET A 63 7.27 -16.48 6.13
C MET A 63 8.19 -17.46 5.39
N GLY A 64 9.03 -16.95 4.49
CA GLY A 64 9.93 -17.79 3.69
C GLY A 64 10.93 -18.55 4.55
N LEU A 65 11.51 -17.90 5.57
CA LEU A 65 12.44 -18.55 6.48
C LEU A 65 11.76 -19.67 7.28
N LEU A 66 10.61 -19.37 7.89
CA LEU A 66 9.92 -20.31 8.77
C LEU A 66 9.30 -21.47 7.99
N SER A 67 8.75 -21.20 6.81
CA SER A 67 8.13 -22.25 6.00
C SER A 67 9.14 -23.10 5.25
N TYR A 68 10.10 -22.49 4.57
CA TYR A 68 11.03 -23.25 3.72
C TYR A 68 12.26 -23.79 4.46
N ARG A 69 12.73 -23.13 5.54
CA ARG A 69 13.85 -23.68 6.35
C ARG A 69 13.40 -24.47 7.57
N GLN A 70 12.29 -24.09 8.21
CA GLN A 70 11.85 -24.73 9.46
C GLN A 70 10.64 -25.68 9.27
N GLY A 71 10.11 -25.80 8.05
CA GLY A 71 9.03 -26.73 7.73
C GLY A 71 7.67 -26.35 8.32
N LEU A 72 7.48 -25.09 8.73
CA LEU A 72 6.21 -24.62 9.27
C LEU A 72 5.21 -24.28 8.14
N PRO A 73 3.89 -24.40 8.38
CA PRO A 73 2.86 -23.99 7.41
C PRO A 73 3.07 -22.57 6.85
N LEU A 74 2.78 -22.37 5.56
CA LEU A 74 2.87 -21.06 4.90
C LEU A 74 1.65 -20.20 5.22
N CYS A 75 1.58 -19.72 6.46
CA CYS A 75 0.48 -18.92 7.00
C CYS A 75 1.03 -17.73 7.80
N PHE A 76 0.25 -16.65 7.96
CA PHE A 76 0.73 -15.46 8.68
C PHE A 76 0.92 -15.74 10.18
N ARG A 77 0.09 -16.61 10.79
CA ARG A 77 0.31 -17.09 12.18
C ARG A 77 1.73 -17.62 12.41
N THR A 78 2.36 -18.21 11.39
CA THR A 78 3.70 -18.79 11.46
C THR A 78 4.74 -17.73 11.78
N THR A 79 4.61 -16.52 11.22
CA THR A 79 5.53 -15.40 11.48
C THR A 79 5.56 -14.98 12.95
N LEU A 80 4.49 -15.25 13.68
CA LEU A 80 4.32 -14.92 15.09
C LEU A 80 4.66 -16.10 16.02
N ALA A 81 4.83 -17.31 15.49
CA ALA A 81 5.18 -18.49 16.28
C ALA A 81 6.47 -18.35 17.11
N PRO A 82 7.55 -17.68 16.63
CA PRO A 82 8.75 -17.46 17.44
C PRO A 82 8.52 -16.56 18.67
N ILE A 83 7.50 -15.69 18.63
CA ILE A 83 7.19 -14.74 19.70
C ILE A 83 6.18 -15.32 20.69
N PHE A 84 5.12 -15.96 20.16
CA PHE A 84 3.98 -16.42 20.97
C PHE A 84 3.96 -17.93 21.21
N GLY A 85 4.90 -18.70 20.64
CA GLY A 85 5.05 -20.13 20.86
C GLY A 85 3.77 -20.91 20.56
N ARG A 86 3.28 -21.66 21.55
CA ARG A 86 2.07 -22.50 21.43
C ARG A 86 0.79 -21.70 21.14
N ALA A 87 0.70 -20.44 21.56
CA ALA A 87 -0.49 -19.64 21.36
C ALA A 87 -0.76 -19.37 19.86
N ALA A 88 0.28 -19.35 19.02
CA ALA A 88 0.14 -19.23 17.56
C ALA A 88 -0.54 -20.45 16.90
N TRP A 89 -0.69 -21.58 17.61
CA TRP A 89 -1.31 -22.80 17.11
C TRP A 89 -2.70 -23.08 17.68
N GLY A 90 -3.28 -22.13 18.41
CA GLY A 90 -4.65 -22.19 18.90
C GLY A 90 -5.52 -21.07 18.33
N TRP A 91 -6.60 -20.74 19.05
CA TRP A 91 -7.57 -19.70 18.67
C TRP A 91 -6.93 -18.35 18.35
N PHE A 92 -5.83 -18.00 19.02
CA PHE A 92 -5.10 -16.75 18.77
C PHE A 92 -4.47 -16.75 17.37
N GLY A 93 -3.89 -17.87 16.94
CA GLY A 93 -3.38 -18.03 15.57
C GLY A 93 -4.48 -17.98 14.52
N ASP A 94 -5.64 -18.58 14.80
CA ASP A 94 -6.79 -18.51 13.90
C ASP A 94 -7.30 -17.08 13.73
N LEU A 95 -7.34 -16.30 14.82
CA LEU A 95 -7.70 -14.89 14.76
C LEU A 95 -6.75 -14.09 13.85
N ILE A 96 -5.44 -14.33 13.95
CA ILE A 96 -4.43 -13.67 13.10
C ILE A 96 -4.66 -14.00 11.63
N ASP A 97 -4.92 -15.27 11.31
CA ASP A 97 -5.19 -15.69 9.94
C ASP A 97 -6.49 -15.07 9.40
N VAL A 98 -7.55 -14.97 10.21
CA VAL A 98 -8.80 -14.29 9.83
C VAL A 98 -8.54 -12.82 9.51
N ILE A 99 -7.84 -12.09 10.39
CA ILE A 99 -7.48 -10.69 10.17
C ILE A 99 -6.65 -10.55 8.89
N THR A 100 -5.71 -11.46 8.66
CA THR A 100 -4.88 -11.50 7.46
C THR A 100 -5.74 -11.62 6.20
N ILE A 101 -6.66 -12.60 6.15
CA ILE A 101 -7.54 -12.82 5.01
C ILE A 101 -8.39 -11.57 4.74
N VAL A 102 -9.03 -11.01 5.77
CA VAL A 102 -9.85 -9.80 5.64
C VAL A 102 -9.03 -8.63 5.09
N THR A 103 -7.80 -8.46 5.59
CA THR A 103 -6.89 -7.39 5.15
C THR A 103 -6.51 -7.55 3.67
N VAL A 104 -6.11 -8.76 3.27
CA VAL A 104 -5.73 -9.06 1.87
C VAL A 104 -6.92 -8.85 0.93
N VAL A 105 -8.09 -9.40 1.27
CA VAL A 105 -9.30 -9.25 0.46
C VAL A 105 -9.70 -7.79 0.34
N SER A 106 -9.68 -7.02 1.44
CA SER A 106 -10.00 -5.59 1.42
C SER A 106 -9.05 -4.80 0.51
N GLY A 107 -7.75 -5.11 0.54
CA GLY A 107 -6.76 -4.52 -0.36
C GLY A 107 -7.01 -4.85 -1.83
N LEU A 108 -7.32 -6.13 -2.13
CA LEU A 108 -7.67 -6.58 -3.48
C LEU A 108 -8.93 -5.88 -4.00
N CYS A 109 -9.99 -5.81 -3.21
CA CYS A 109 -11.23 -5.13 -3.56
C CYS A 109 -11.01 -3.63 -3.84
N THR A 110 -10.20 -2.96 -3.01
CA THR A 110 -9.86 -1.54 -3.21
C THR A 110 -9.13 -1.33 -4.54
N SER A 111 -8.09 -2.12 -4.79
CA SER A 111 -7.33 -2.03 -6.04
C SER A 111 -8.22 -2.31 -7.26
N LEU A 112 -9.11 -3.30 -7.19
CA LEU A 112 -10.03 -3.65 -8.26
C LEU A 112 -11.05 -2.53 -8.51
N GLY A 113 -11.62 -1.95 -7.45
CA GLY A 113 -12.59 -0.87 -7.53
C GLY A 113 -12.01 0.40 -8.17
N LEU A 114 -10.76 0.76 -7.83
CA LEU A 114 -10.05 1.86 -8.48
C LEU A 114 -9.86 1.61 -9.98
N GLY A 115 -9.48 0.37 -10.34
CA GLY A 115 -9.27 -0.01 -11.74
C GLY A 115 -10.56 0.05 -12.54
N ALA A 116 -11.64 -0.52 -12.01
CA ALA A 116 -12.96 -0.47 -12.64
C ALA A 116 -13.41 0.97 -12.90
N LYS A 117 -13.28 1.87 -11.90
CA LYS A 117 -13.60 3.29 -12.06
C LYS A 117 -12.74 3.96 -13.14
N GLN A 118 -11.44 3.70 -13.15
CA GLN A 118 -10.52 4.28 -14.13
C GLN A 118 -10.85 3.80 -15.56
N THR A 119 -11.18 2.53 -15.74
CA THR A 119 -11.60 1.97 -17.03
C THR A 119 -12.93 2.57 -17.51
N VAL A 120 -13.93 2.68 -16.63
CA VAL A 120 -15.23 3.28 -16.97
C VAL A 120 -15.07 4.75 -17.40
N ASN A 121 -14.31 5.53 -16.63
CA ASN A 121 -14.03 6.93 -16.97
C ASN A 121 -13.29 7.05 -18.33
N GLY A 122 -12.38 6.12 -18.62
CA GLY A 122 -11.70 6.05 -19.91
C GLY A 122 -12.65 5.77 -21.07
N MET A 123 -13.57 4.80 -20.92
CA MET A 123 -14.57 4.48 -21.94
C MET A 123 -15.55 5.64 -22.17
N GLN A 124 -16.01 6.30 -21.11
CA GLN A 124 -16.84 7.51 -21.21
C GLN A 124 -16.12 8.63 -21.95
N ARG A 125 -14.82 8.83 -21.67
CA ARG A 125 -14.02 9.85 -22.35
C ARG A 125 -13.87 9.58 -23.85
N LEU A 126 -13.91 8.32 -24.27
CA LEU A 126 -13.87 7.89 -25.67
C LEU A 126 -15.26 7.85 -26.34
N GLY A 127 -16.34 8.07 -25.59
CA GLY A 127 -17.72 8.01 -26.09
C GLY A 127 -18.24 6.59 -26.34
N TRP A 128 -17.62 5.58 -25.72
CA TRP A 128 -18.06 4.17 -25.81
C TRP A 128 -19.15 3.83 -24.78
N LEU A 129 -19.30 4.68 -23.75
CA LEU A 129 -20.35 4.71 -22.73
C LEU A 129 -20.84 6.15 -22.58
#